data_AF-A0A0J7JV02-F1
#
_entry.id   AF-A0A0J7JV02-F1
#
_cell.length_a   1.000
_cell.length_b   1.000
_cell.length_c   1.000
_cell.angle_alpha   90.00
_cell.angle_beta   90.00
_cell.angle_gamma   90.00
#
_symmetry.space_group_name_H-M   'P 1'
#
loop_
_entity.id
_entity.type
_entity.pdbx_description
1 polymer ?
#
loop_
_entity_poly.entity_id
_entity_poly.type
_entity_poly.pdbx_seq_one_letter_code
_entity_poly.pdbx_strand_id
1 'polypeptide(L)'
;MHENSTSHKKFYHQWFEAEMRLKRGKTIHCEEQKLISRETLRWNNVLIRLMNIIFYLVENNMAFRGTSDKLYTPNNGKFLGLVQLVGKFDPIMQEHLELAMAGDISDHYCGKNNNQNKLIDLMGGKVKSEIVSRAKNSKY
;
A
#
# COMPACT_ATOMS: atom_id res chain seq x y z
N MET A 1 -29.48 19.00 48.79
CA MET A 1 -28.61 20.04 48.19
C MET A 1 -27.27 19.44 47.76
N HIS A 2 -27.27 18.59 46.72
CA HIS A 2 -26.03 17.99 46.17
C HIS A 2 -25.69 18.56 44.77
N GLU A 3 -26.72 18.98 44.03
CA GLU A 3 -26.63 19.51 42.66
C GLU A 3 -25.90 20.87 42.55
N ASN A 4 -25.84 21.64 43.65
CA ASN A 4 -25.15 22.94 43.70
C ASN A 4 -23.74 22.89 44.29
N SER A 5 -23.22 21.70 44.60
CA SER A 5 -21.83 21.55 45.07
C SER A 5 -20.85 21.96 43.97
N THR A 6 -19.79 22.69 44.35
CA THR A 6 -18.71 23.10 43.45
C THR A 6 -18.05 21.90 42.76
N SER A 7 -17.98 20.75 43.46
CA SER A 7 -17.51 19.49 42.90
C SER A 7 -18.40 18.98 41.77
N HIS A 8 -19.74 19.02 41.95
CA HIS A 8 -20.69 18.58 40.93
C HIS A 8 -20.58 19.45 39.66
N LYS A 9 -20.46 20.78 39.83
CA LYS A 9 -20.25 21.70 38.70
C LYS A 9 -18.93 21.42 37.97
N LYS A 10 -17.85 21.12 38.70
CA LYS A 10 -16.54 20.78 38.11
C LYS A 10 -16.61 19.49 37.30
N PHE A 11 -17.22 18.43 37.84
CA PHE A 11 -17.38 17.16 37.12
C PHE A 11 -18.31 17.29 35.92
N TYR A 12 -19.39 18.06 36.04
CA TYR A 12 -20.28 18.36 34.92
C TYR A 12 -19.56 19.13 33.80
N HIS A 13 -18.74 20.12 34.14
CA HIS A 13 -17.93 20.83 33.14
C HIS A 13 -16.90 19.92 32.46
N GLN A 14 -16.23 19.03 33.20
CA GLN A 14 -15.30 18.06 32.63
C GLN A 14 -16.01 17.07 31.70
N TRP A 15 -17.19 16.59 32.09
CA TRP A 15 -18.02 15.71 31.28
C TRP A 15 -18.51 16.40 30.01
N PHE A 16 -19.02 17.63 30.12
CA PHE A 16 -19.48 18.43 28.98
C PHE A 16 -18.33 18.77 28.01
N GLU A 17 -17.14 19.06 28.54
CA GLU A 17 -15.95 19.28 27.73
C GLU A 17 -15.53 17.99 27.00
N ALA A 18 -15.57 16.84 27.68
CA ALA A 18 -15.30 15.54 27.08
C ALA A 18 -16.34 15.18 26.00
N GLU A 19 -17.62 15.44 26.25
CA GLU A 19 -18.72 15.25 25.30
C GLU A 19 -18.56 16.17 24.08
N MET A 20 -18.18 17.44 24.28
CA MET A 20 -17.86 18.35 23.19
C MET A 20 -16.64 17.90 22.39
N ARG A 21 -15.61 17.34 23.03
CA ARG A 21 -14.43 16.77 22.35
C ARG A 21 -14.81 15.55 21.50
N LEU A 22 -15.69 14.69 22.02
CA LEU A 22 -16.28 13.56 21.29
C LEU A 22 -17.11 14.03 20.08
N LYS A 23 -18.01 15.00 20.29
CA LYS A 23 -18.87 15.56 19.23
C LYS A 23 -18.09 16.32 18.14
N ARG A 24 -16.91 16.86 18.46
CA ARG A 24 -16.04 17.59 17.50
C ARG A 24 -15.08 16.69 16.71
N GLY A 25 -15.09 15.36 16.90
CA GLY A 25 -14.29 14.43 16.11
C GLY A 25 -12.77 14.62 16.22
N LYS A 26 -12.31 15.24 17.33
CA LYS A 26 -10.89 15.46 17.65
C LYS A 26 -10.40 14.46 18.70
N THR A 27 -10.63 13.16 18.45
CA THR A 27 -10.06 12.08 19.25
C THR A 27 -8.80 11.55 18.58
N ILE A 28 -7.88 10.97 19.37
CA ILE A 28 -6.66 10.25 18.94
C ILE A 28 -6.95 9.31 17.76
N HIS A 29 -8.13 8.70 17.78
CA HIS A 29 -8.65 7.84 16.71
C HIS A 29 -8.71 8.50 15.32
N CYS A 30 -9.02 9.80 15.22
CA CYS A 30 -9.07 10.53 13.96
C CYS A 30 -7.67 10.79 13.39
N GLU A 31 -6.66 10.99 14.24
CA GLU A 31 -5.27 11.18 13.84
C GLU A 31 -4.64 9.85 13.41
N GLU A 32 -4.87 8.77 14.17
CA GLU A 32 -4.48 7.41 13.80
C GLU A 32 -5.13 6.97 12.48
N GLN A 33 -6.42 7.23 12.30
CA GLN A 33 -7.15 6.89 11.07
C GLN A 33 -6.66 7.70 9.86
N LYS A 34 -6.24 8.95 10.07
CA LYS A 34 -5.57 9.75 9.02
C LYS A 34 -4.20 9.20 8.66
N LEU A 35 -3.41 8.73 9.63
CA LEU A 35 -2.12 8.09 9.36
C LEU A 35 -2.32 6.81 8.55
N ILE A 36 -3.24 5.93 8.97
CA ILE A 36 -3.59 4.70 8.24
C ILE A 36 -4.03 5.03 6.81
N SER A 37 -4.86 6.05 6.63
CA SER A 37 -5.35 6.46 5.31
C SER A 37 -4.22 6.97 4.41
N ARG A 38 -3.28 7.74 4.97
CA ARG A 38 -2.10 8.24 4.24
C ARG A 38 -1.18 7.11 3.83
N GLU A 39 -0.89 6.17 4.72
CA GLU A 39 -0.07 4.99 4.40
C GLU A 39 -0.76 4.11 3.35
N THR A 40 -2.07 3.89 3.48
CA THR A 40 -2.87 3.15 2.50
C THR A 40 -2.79 3.80 1.12
N LEU A 41 -2.90 5.13 1.04
CA LEU A 41 -2.77 5.87 -0.21
C LEU A 41 -1.35 5.75 -0.78
N ARG A 42 -0.31 5.84 0.05
CA ARG A 42 1.09 5.64 -0.38
C ARG A 42 1.29 4.25 -0.96
N TRP A 43 0.80 3.21 -0.27
CA TRP A 43 0.92 1.82 -0.72
C TRP A 43 0.13 1.54 -2.00
N ASN A 44 -1.08 2.09 -2.13
CA ASN A 44 -1.86 2.00 -3.38
C ASN A 44 -1.12 2.64 -4.55
N ASN A 45 -0.49 3.79 -4.32
CA ASN A 45 0.30 4.47 -5.34
C ASN A 45 1.49 3.63 -5.80
N VAL A 46 2.23 3.00 -4.88
CA VAL A 46 3.31 2.07 -5.23
C VAL A 46 2.77 0.88 -6.02
N LEU A 47 1.68 0.25 -5.55
CA LEU A 47 1.10 -0.95 -6.16
C LEU A 47 0.68 -0.71 -7.62
N ILE A 48 0.01 0.41 -7.91
CA ILE A 48 -0.43 0.76 -9.27
C ILE A 48 0.77 0.82 -10.22
N ARG A 49 1.89 1.40 -9.78
CA ARG A 49 3.10 1.52 -10.61
C ARG A 49 3.74 0.16 -10.87
N LEU A 50 3.80 -0.71 -9.84
CA LEU A 50 4.28 -2.08 -10.00
C LEU A 50 3.41 -2.89 -10.95
N MET A 51 2.08 -2.75 -10.86
CA MET A 51 1.15 -3.38 -11.81
C MET A 51 1.39 -2.91 -13.24
N ASN A 52 1.56 -1.61 -13.46
CA ASN A 52 1.85 -1.07 -14.79
C ASN A 52 3.17 -1.59 -15.37
N ILE A 53 4.21 -1.73 -14.54
CA ILE A 53 5.47 -2.37 -14.96
C ILE A 53 5.23 -3.83 -15.35
N ILE A 54 4.41 -4.57 -14.58
CA ILE A 54 4.09 -5.96 -14.91
C ILE A 54 3.32 -6.04 -16.23
N PHE A 55 2.28 -5.22 -16.42
CA PHE A 55 1.53 -5.19 -17.67
C PHE A 55 2.43 -4.90 -18.86
N TYR A 56 3.29 -3.87 -18.76
CA TYR A 56 4.25 -3.56 -19.81
C TYR A 56 5.14 -4.76 -20.16
N LEU A 57 5.66 -5.49 -19.16
CA LEU A 57 6.49 -6.67 -19.41
C LEU A 57 5.69 -7.83 -20.02
N VAL A 58 4.46 -8.09 -19.56
CA VAL A 58 3.58 -9.13 -20.12
C VAL A 58 3.26 -8.83 -21.58
N GLU A 59 2.79 -7.61 -21.88
CA GLU A 59 2.36 -7.19 -23.21
C GLU A 59 3.48 -7.29 -24.24
N ASN A 60 4.72 -7.10 -23.81
CA ASN A 60 5.91 -7.17 -24.65
C ASN A 60 6.64 -8.52 -24.56
N ASN A 61 6.03 -9.54 -23.93
CA ASN A 61 6.60 -10.88 -23.75
C ASN A 61 8.04 -10.86 -23.18
N MET A 62 8.28 -9.97 -22.22
CA MET A 62 9.60 -9.75 -21.64
C MET A 62 9.79 -10.57 -20.36
N ALA A 63 10.99 -11.13 -20.19
CA ALA A 63 11.36 -11.81 -18.96
C ALA A 63 11.37 -10.82 -17.77
N PHE A 64 10.70 -11.21 -16.68
CA PHE A 64 10.61 -10.42 -15.46
C PHE A 64 11.91 -10.43 -14.66
N ARG A 65 12.51 -11.62 -14.52
CA ARG A 65 13.64 -11.91 -13.64
C ARG A 65 14.94 -12.03 -14.43
N GLY A 66 16.04 -11.79 -13.74
CA GLY A 66 17.38 -12.10 -14.19
C GLY A 66 18.04 -13.09 -13.23
N THR A 67 19.37 -13.20 -13.29
CA THR A 67 20.13 -14.10 -12.41
C THR A 67 20.25 -13.56 -10.98
N SER A 68 20.00 -12.26 -10.77
CA SER A 68 19.97 -11.64 -9.45
C SER A 68 18.55 -11.24 -9.06
N ASP A 69 18.27 -11.33 -7.77
CA ASP A 69 17.00 -10.93 -7.14
C ASP A 69 17.13 -9.62 -6.35
N LYS A 70 18.29 -8.94 -6.43
CA LYS A 70 18.60 -7.74 -5.65
C LYS A 70 18.52 -6.45 -6.46
N LEU A 71 17.98 -5.39 -5.85
CA LEU A 71 18.08 -4.04 -6.38
C LEU A 71 19.54 -3.64 -6.58
N TYR A 72 19.79 -2.88 -7.65
CA TYR A 72 21.09 -2.30 -8.02
C TYR A 72 22.24 -3.29 -8.21
N THR A 73 21.91 -4.54 -8.55
CA THR A 73 22.90 -5.55 -8.92
C THR A 73 22.85 -5.86 -10.42
N PRO A 74 23.98 -6.25 -11.03
CA PRO A 74 23.98 -6.72 -12.41
C PRO A 74 23.01 -7.89 -12.60
N ASN A 75 22.35 -7.94 -13.75
CA ASN A 75 21.41 -9.00 -14.12
C ASN A 75 20.25 -9.19 -13.12
N ASN A 76 19.75 -8.11 -12.51
CA ASN A 76 18.59 -8.15 -11.59
C ASN A 76 17.22 -8.30 -12.28
N GLY A 77 17.22 -8.50 -13.60
CA GLY A 77 16.00 -8.67 -14.40
C GLY A 77 15.34 -7.37 -14.80
N LYS A 78 14.46 -7.46 -15.81
CA LYS A 78 13.81 -6.27 -16.38
C LYS A 78 12.82 -5.62 -15.42
N PHE A 79 12.17 -6.41 -14.55
CA PHE A 79 11.25 -5.86 -13.56
C PHE A 79 11.96 -4.93 -12.59
N LEU A 80 13.00 -5.40 -11.90
CA LEU A 80 13.75 -4.56 -10.96
C LEU A 80 14.41 -3.39 -11.70
N GLY A 81 14.96 -3.61 -12.90
CA GLY A 81 15.49 -2.54 -13.76
C GLY A 81 14.47 -1.43 -14.05
N LEU A 82 13.23 -1.78 -14.39
CA LEU A 82 12.16 -0.81 -14.64
C LEU A 82 11.69 -0.12 -13.36
N VAL A 83 11.57 -0.84 -12.24
CA VAL A 83 11.25 -0.24 -10.94
C VAL A 83 12.29 0.83 -10.57
N GLN A 84 13.57 0.52 -10.75
CA GLN A 84 14.66 1.45 -10.52
C GLN A 84 14.61 2.64 -11.49
N LEU A 85 14.25 2.42 -12.76
CA LEU A 85 14.09 3.49 -13.74
C LEU A 85 12.98 4.45 -13.33
N VAL A 86 11.80 3.93 -12.98
CA VAL A 86 10.67 4.73 -12.51
C VAL A 86 11.05 5.49 -11.23
N GLY A 87 11.76 4.84 -10.31
CA GLY A 87 12.27 5.46 -9.09
C GLY A 87 13.21 6.64 -9.29
N LYS A 88 13.80 6.83 -10.48
CA LYS A 88 14.59 8.04 -10.79
C LYS A 88 13.73 9.28 -11.04
N PHE A 89 12.47 9.10 -11.41
CA PHE A 89 11.59 10.17 -11.88
C PHE A 89 10.31 10.32 -11.05
N ASP A 90 9.93 9.28 -10.30
CA ASP A 90 8.75 9.27 -9.45
C ASP A 90 9.16 9.33 -7.96
N PRO A 91 8.84 10.42 -7.24
CA PRO A 91 9.22 10.59 -5.83
C PRO A 91 8.68 9.50 -4.90
N ILE A 92 7.49 8.96 -5.16
CA ILE A 92 6.88 7.90 -4.34
C ILE A 92 7.67 6.60 -4.51
N MET A 93 8.08 6.30 -5.74
CA MET A 93 8.93 5.14 -6.01
C MET A 93 10.35 5.33 -5.52
N GLN A 94 10.88 6.55 -5.57
CA GLN A 94 12.18 6.87 -4.99
C GLN A 94 12.19 6.60 -3.48
N GLU A 95 11.23 7.17 -2.75
CA GLU A 95 11.07 6.93 -1.30
C GLU A 95 10.92 5.42 -1.01
N HIS A 96 10.11 4.72 -1.80
CA HIS A 96 9.94 3.27 -1.65
C HIS A 96 11.25 2.50 -1.82
N LEU A 97 12.09 2.87 -2.79
CA LEU A 97 13.38 2.25 -3.05
C LEU A 97 14.42 2.57 -1.96
N GLU A 98 14.44 3.80 -1.47
CA GLU A 98 15.32 4.21 -0.36
C GLU A 98 15.02 3.40 0.91
N LEU A 99 13.73 3.30 1.27
CA LEU A 99 13.28 2.46 2.38
C LEU A 99 13.57 0.98 2.13
N ALA A 100 13.49 0.53 0.86
CA ALA A 100 13.86 -0.83 0.45
C ALA A 100 15.34 -1.17 0.63
N MET A 101 16.22 -0.19 0.42
CA MET A 101 17.65 -0.36 0.60
C MET A 101 18.08 -0.25 2.06
N ALA A 102 17.38 0.57 2.86
CA ALA A 102 17.66 0.72 4.28
C ALA A 102 17.32 -0.54 5.11
N GLY A 103 16.51 -1.46 4.58
CA GLY A 103 16.03 -2.64 5.30
C GLY A 103 14.89 -2.35 6.27
N ASP A 104 14.32 -1.14 6.23
CA ASP A 104 13.31 -0.65 7.16
C ASP A 104 11.89 -1.17 6.89
N ILE A 105 11.61 -1.80 5.74
CA ILE A 105 10.29 -2.39 5.46
C ILE A 105 10.43 -3.87 5.13
N SER A 106 10.32 -4.73 6.14
CA SER A 106 10.33 -6.20 5.99
C SER A 106 9.51 -6.75 4.79
N ASP A 107 8.45 -6.05 4.36
CA ASP A 107 7.57 -6.37 3.22
C ASP A 107 7.71 -5.43 2.00
N HIS A 108 8.93 -5.23 1.48
CA HIS A 108 9.07 -4.58 0.17
C HIS A 108 8.49 -5.48 -0.94
N TYR A 109 7.60 -4.98 -1.80
CA TYR A 109 7.16 -5.69 -3.01
C TYR A 109 8.33 -6.05 -3.96
N CYS A 110 9.48 -5.39 -3.78
CA CYS A 110 10.74 -5.62 -4.49
C CYS A 110 11.77 -6.43 -3.68
N GLY A 111 11.40 -6.95 -2.50
CA GLY A 111 12.29 -7.65 -1.57
C GLY A 111 12.41 -9.15 -1.80
N LYS A 112 13.41 -9.75 -1.13
CA LYS A 112 13.94 -11.11 -1.31
C LYS A 112 12.91 -12.25 -1.24
N ASN A 113 11.75 -12.03 -0.61
CA ASN A 113 10.71 -13.04 -0.43
C ASN A 113 9.53 -12.86 -1.40
N ASN A 114 9.77 -13.12 -2.68
CA ASN A 114 8.75 -13.55 -3.66
C ASN A 114 7.48 -12.68 -3.81
N ASN A 115 7.48 -11.43 -3.37
CA ASN A 115 6.31 -10.56 -3.45
C ASN A 115 5.92 -10.22 -4.91
N GLN A 116 6.91 -10.11 -5.80
CA GLN A 116 6.68 -10.03 -7.24
C GLN A 116 5.89 -11.25 -7.76
N ASN A 117 6.26 -12.47 -7.37
CA ASN A 117 5.57 -13.68 -7.83
C ASN A 117 4.15 -13.73 -7.29
N LYS A 118 3.94 -13.41 -6.00
CA LYS A 118 2.60 -13.32 -5.43
C LYS A 118 1.71 -12.35 -6.20
N LEU A 119 2.25 -11.17 -6.55
CA LEU A 119 1.52 -10.16 -7.31
C LEU A 119 1.18 -10.65 -8.74
N ILE A 120 2.15 -11.29 -9.41
CA ILE A 120 1.94 -11.91 -10.73
C ILE A 120 0.91 -13.03 -10.65
N ASP A 121 0.97 -13.90 -9.64
CA ASP A 121 0.06 -15.03 -9.44
C ASP A 121 -1.37 -14.55 -9.16
N LEU A 122 -1.53 -13.51 -8.34
CA LEU A 122 -2.83 -12.89 -8.07
C LEU A 122 -3.44 -12.30 -9.34
N MET A 123 -2.64 -11.54 -10.11
CA MET A 123 -3.10 -10.96 -11.37
C MET A 123 -3.41 -12.05 -12.41
N GLY A 124 -2.53 -13.04 -12.57
CA GLY A 124 -2.73 -14.17 -13.46
C GLY A 124 -3.97 -15.00 -13.09
N GLY A 125 -4.19 -15.22 -11.79
CA GLY A 125 -5.40 -15.86 -11.28
C GLY A 125 -6.67 -15.08 -11.64
N LYS A 126 -6.65 -13.76 -11.50
CA LYS A 126 -7.79 -12.90 -11.87
C LYS A 126 -8.05 -12.94 -13.38
N VAL A 127 -7.03 -12.79 -14.21
CA VAL A 127 -7.13 -12.89 -15.67
C VAL A 127 -7.68 -14.26 -16.09
N LYS A 128 -7.15 -15.35 -15.52
CA LYS A 128 -7.64 -16.71 -15.79
C LYS A 128 -9.11 -16.86 -15.40
N SER A 129 -9.52 -16.36 -14.24
CA SER A 129 -10.91 -16.44 -13.79
C SER A 129 -11.87 -15.71 -14.75
N GLU A 130 -11.45 -14.56 -15.26
CA GLU A 130 -12.22 -13.75 -16.21
C GLU A 130 -12.36 -14.46 -17.56
N ILE A 131 -11.27 -15.04 -18.08
CA ILE A 131 -11.29 -15.85 -19.31
C ILE A 131 -12.24 -17.04 -19.17
N VAL A 132 -12.15 -17.78 -18.06
CA VAL A 132 -13.04 -18.93 -17.78
C VAL A 132 -14.50 -18.49 -17.68
N SER A 133 -14.77 -17.36 -17.02
CA SER A 133 -16.12 -16.78 -16.93
C SER A 133 -16.69 -16.46 -18.32
N ARG A 134 -15.92 -15.75 -19.16
CA ARG A 134 -16.32 -15.41 -20.53
C ARG A 134 -16.57 -16.66 -21.39
N ALA A 135 -15.68 -17.65 -21.32
CA ALA A 135 -15.82 -18.90 -22.07
C ALA A 135 -17.05 -19.73 -21.65
N LYS A 136 -17.42 -19.69 -20.36
CA LYS A 136 -18.67 -20.31 -19.87
C LYS A 136 -19.91 -19.57 -20.38
N ASN A 137 -19.86 -18.24 -20.38
CA ASN A 137 -20.97 -17.40 -20.80
C ASN A 137 -21.14 -17.33 -22.33
N SER A 138 -20.10 -17.63 -23.11
CA SER A 138 -20.16 -17.64 -24.58
C SER A 138 -20.77 -18.91 -25.18
N LYS A 139 -21.14 -19.90 -24.35
CA LYS A 139 -21.80 -21.15 -24.78
C LYS A 139 -23.32 -21.13 -24.58
N TYR A 140 -23.92 -19.95 -24.47
CA TYR A 140 -25.37 -19.73 -24.52
C TYR A 140 -25.68 -18.56 -25.44
#